data_AF-A0A4Y2I1G9-F1
#
_entry.id   AF-A0A4Y2I1G9-F1
#
_cell.length_a   1.000
_cell.length_b   1.000
_cell.length_c   1.000
_cell.angle_alpha   90.00
_cell.angle_beta   90.00
_cell.angle_gamma   90.00
#
_symmetry.space_group_name_H-M   'P 1'
#
loop_
_entity.id
_entity.type
_entity.pdbx_description
1 polymer ?
#
loop_
_entity_poly.entity_id
_entity_poly.type
_entity_poly.pdbx_seq_one_letter_code
_entity_poly.pdbx_strand_id
1 'polypeptide(L)'
;MFTYKIQSHQAIPIKAVEQRFDFANKILTMIDNEGFDVGCIWLTDEAHLHLNGFVNKQNWRFWGSENPHLCEERPLHSPKVTAWVAVCSRGIIGHFFMRETISSEQYITIL
;
A
#
# COMPACT_ATOMS: atom_id res chain seq x y z
N MET A 1 -0.92 16.68 -27.01
CA MET A 1 -0.85 15.30 -26.47
C MET A 1 -0.82 15.42 -24.96
N PHE A 2 -1.73 14.73 -24.27
CA PHE A 2 -1.93 14.80 -22.83
C PHE A 2 -1.65 13.44 -22.19
N THR A 3 -1.25 13.45 -20.92
CA THR A 3 -1.10 12.24 -20.11
C THR A 3 -2.41 11.82 -19.49
N TYR A 4 -2.78 10.56 -19.65
CA TYR A 4 -3.93 9.94 -18.99
C TYR A 4 -3.44 8.88 -18.01
N LYS A 5 -3.85 8.98 -16.74
CA LYS A 5 -3.54 8.00 -15.69
C LYS A 5 -4.81 7.28 -15.31
N ILE A 6 -4.78 5.94 -15.29
CA ILE A 6 -5.88 5.15 -14.74
C ILE A 6 -5.90 5.37 -13.22
N GLN A 7 -7.02 5.89 -12.71
CA GLN A 7 -7.24 6.10 -11.29
C GLN A 7 -8.35 5.20 -10.79
N SER A 8 -8.04 4.42 -9.75
CA SER A 8 -9.03 3.71 -8.96
C SER A 8 -9.34 4.56 -7.74
N HIS A 9 -10.57 5.05 -7.63
CA HIS A 9 -11.00 5.78 -6.45
C HIS A 9 -11.76 4.82 -5.53
N GLN A 10 -11.37 4.77 -4.27
CA GLN A 10 -12.20 4.17 -3.24
C GLN A 10 -13.09 5.28 -2.68
N ALA A 11 -14.40 5.05 -2.62
CA ALA A 11 -15.30 5.97 -1.93
C ALA A 11 -14.93 5.99 -0.44
N ILE A 12 -14.61 7.17 0.09
CA ILE A 12 -14.28 7.35 1.50
C ILE A 12 -15.53 7.89 2.19
N PRO A 13 -16.13 7.14 3.13
CA PRO A 13 -17.26 7.65 3.92
C PRO A 13 -16.85 8.83 4.79
N ILE A 14 -17.78 9.76 5.06
CA ILE A 14 -17.54 10.93 5.93
C ILE A 14 -16.94 10.53 7.28
N LYS A 15 -17.49 9.47 7.90
CA LYS A 15 -16.97 8.91 9.15
C LYS A 15 -15.48 8.52 9.08
N ALA A 16 -15.03 7.97 7.94
CA ALA A 16 -13.63 7.60 7.76
C ALA A 16 -12.73 8.84 7.60
N VAL A 17 -13.25 9.96 7.09
CA VAL A 17 -12.54 11.23 7.05
C VAL A 17 -12.34 11.77 8.46
N GLU A 18 -13.40 11.80 9.27
CA GLU A 18 -13.35 12.24 10.67
C GLU A 18 -12.35 11.40 11.48
N GLN A 19 -12.42 10.07 11.39
CA GLN A 19 -11.50 9.17 12.08
C GLN A 19 -10.04 9.39 11.71
N ARG A 20 -9.75 9.67 10.42
CA ARG A 20 -8.39 9.97 9.96
C ARG A 20 -7.89 11.30 10.51
N PHE A 21 -8.77 12.30 10.57
CA PHE A 21 -8.44 13.61 11.14
C PHE A 21 -8.14 13.52 12.64
N ASP A 22 -9.00 12.84 13.40
CA ASP A 22 -8.83 12.65 14.84
C ASP A 22 -7.55 11.87 15.15
N PHE A 23 -7.27 10.81 14.40
CA PHE A 23 -6.03 10.05 14.52
C PHE A 23 -4.81 10.93 14.26
N ALA A 24 -4.80 11.71 13.18
CA ALA A 24 -3.69 12.59 12.85
C ALA A 24 -3.41 13.61 13.95
N ASN A 25 -4.45 14.30 14.46
CA ASN A 25 -4.30 15.27 15.54
C ASN A 25 -3.79 14.63 16.83
N LYS A 26 -4.27 13.42 17.15
CA LYS A 26 -3.82 12.67 18.33
C LYS A 26 -2.33 12.33 18.22
N ILE A 27 -1.89 11.80 17.08
CA ILE A 27 -0.48 11.46 16.87
C ILE A 27 0.39 12.71 16.90
N LEU A 28 -0.03 13.82 16.27
CA LEU A 28 0.68 15.10 16.33
C LEU A 28 0.86 15.58 17.78
N THR A 29 -0.22 15.57 18.56
CA THR A 29 -0.18 15.96 19.98
C THR A 29 0.77 15.06 20.78
N MET A 30 0.82 13.76 20.48
CA MET A 30 1.76 12.85 21.16
C MET A 30 3.21 13.13 20.75
N ILE A 31 3.48 13.52 19.50
CA ILE A 31 4.82 13.91 19.05
C ILE A 31 5.26 15.20 19.74
N ASP A 32 4.40 16.23 19.76
CA ASP A 32 4.71 17.54 20.35
C ASP A 32 4.98 17.46 21.86
N ASN A 33 4.35 16.50 22.54
CA ASN A 33 4.54 16.25 23.97
C ASN A 33 5.63 15.20 24.27
N GLU A 34 6.45 14.83 23.29
CA GLU A 34 7.49 13.79 23.42
C GLU A 34 6.97 12.45 23.96
N GLY A 35 5.72 12.11 23.65
CA GLY A 35 5.02 10.93 24.17
C GLY A 35 5.56 9.60 23.64
N PHE A 36 6.33 9.62 22.55
CA PHE A 36 7.08 8.48 22.04
C PHE A 36 8.21 8.95 21.11
N ASP A 37 9.22 8.10 20.91
CA ASP A 37 10.25 8.32 19.89
C ASP A 37 9.75 7.87 18.51
N VAL A 38 9.53 8.85 17.62
CA VAL A 38 9.13 8.62 16.22
C VAL A 38 10.15 7.70 15.50
N GLY A 39 11.42 7.79 15.86
CA GLY A 39 12.49 6.97 15.29
C GLY A 39 12.33 5.48 15.59
N CYS A 40 11.58 5.13 16.64
CA CYS A 40 11.29 3.76 17.06
C CYS A 40 9.98 3.20 16.51
N ILE A 41 9.22 3.95 15.70
CA ILE A 41 8.03 3.41 15.04
C ILE A 41 8.44 2.47 13.91
N TRP A 42 8.02 1.21 14.01
CA TRP A 42 8.05 0.25 12.92
C TRP A 42 6.73 0.27 12.16
N LEU A 43 6.79 0.54 10.86
CA LEU A 43 5.68 0.48 9.93
C LEU A 43 5.77 -0.83 9.16
N THR A 44 4.70 -1.60 9.13
CA THR A 44 4.66 -2.91 8.45
C THR A 44 3.60 -2.88 7.36
N ASP A 45 3.87 -3.50 6.22
CA ASP A 45 2.87 -3.65 5.16
C ASP A 45 3.14 -4.89 4.30
N GLU A 46 2.11 -5.34 3.60
CA GLU A 46 2.19 -6.37 2.57
C GLU A 46 2.14 -5.78 1.16
N ALA A 47 3.03 -6.25 0.28
CA ALA A 47 2.99 -5.92 -1.13
C ALA A 47 2.95 -7.18 -2.01
N HIS A 48 2.07 -7.18 -3.00
CA HIS A 48 2.05 -8.22 -4.02
C HIS A 48 2.99 -7.87 -5.19
N LEU A 49 3.94 -8.75 -5.45
CA LEU A 49 4.87 -8.70 -6.57
C LEU A 49 4.46 -9.75 -7.60
N HIS A 50 4.00 -9.30 -8.76
CA HIS A 50 3.58 -10.17 -9.85
C HIS A 50 4.81 -10.65 -10.65
N LEU A 51 4.89 -11.95 -10.93
CA LEU A 51 6.05 -12.58 -11.58
C LEU A 51 5.99 -12.56 -13.12
N ASN A 52 4.88 -12.10 -13.68
CA ASN A 52 4.59 -12.13 -15.12
C ASN A 52 4.83 -10.77 -15.81
N GLY A 53 5.61 -9.86 -15.20
CA GLY A 53 5.88 -8.53 -15.77
C GLY A 53 4.69 -7.58 -15.73
N PHE A 54 3.67 -7.87 -14.90
CA PHE A 54 2.51 -7.00 -14.74
C PHE A 54 2.94 -5.59 -14.33
N VAL A 55 2.54 -4.60 -15.12
CA VAL A 55 2.86 -3.20 -14.84
C VAL A 55 1.96 -2.72 -13.70
N ASN A 56 2.60 -2.26 -12.62
CA ASN A 56 1.90 -1.65 -11.48
C ASN A 56 0.95 -0.55 -11.98
N LYS A 57 -0.28 -0.50 -11.45
CA LYS A 57 -1.28 0.55 -11.74
C LYS A 57 -0.69 1.97 -11.60
N GLN A 58 0.27 2.16 -10.70
CA GLN A 58 0.94 3.46 -10.51
C GLN A 58 1.75 3.91 -11.72
N ASN A 59 2.22 2.95 -12.54
CA ASN A 59 3.00 3.16 -13.76
C ASN A 59 2.15 3.14 -15.04
N TRP A 60 0.83 2.92 -14.95
CA TRP A 60 -0.09 2.95 -16.10
C TRP A 60 -0.42 4.39 -16.53
N ARG A 61 0.39 4.94 -17.43
CA ARG A 61 0.19 6.24 -18.08
C ARG A 61 0.14 6.10 -19.60
N PHE A 62 -0.86 6.71 -20.20
CA PHE A 62 -1.03 6.77 -21.65
C PHE A 62 -0.83 8.21 -22.13
N TRP A 63 -0.32 8.37 -23.34
CA TRP A 63 -0.20 9.66 -24.00
C TRP A 63 -1.13 9.66 -25.20
N GLY A 64 -1.97 10.69 -25.33
CA GLY A 64 -2.92 10.77 -26.44
C GLY A 64 -3.47 12.18 -26.65
N SER A 65 -4.11 12.44 -27.78
CA SER A 65 -4.94 13.64 -27.95
C SER A 65 -6.29 13.51 -27.24
N GLU A 66 -6.73 12.28 -26.98
CA GLU A 66 -8.01 11.94 -26.36
C GLU A 66 -7.85 10.78 -25.34
N ASN A 67 -8.84 10.61 -24.46
CA ASN A 67 -8.83 9.52 -23.47
C ASN A 67 -9.06 8.17 -24.17
N PRO A 68 -8.17 7.17 -24.03
CA PRO A 68 -8.24 5.94 -24.79
C PRO A 68 -9.36 4.96 -24.38
N HIS A 69 -10.15 5.24 -23.32
CA HIS A 69 -11.27 4.40 -22.86
C HIS A 69 -10.94 2.90 -22.73
N LEU A 70 -9.70 2.59 -22.33
CA LEU A 70 -9.20 1.21 -22.22
C LEU A 70 -9.84 0.48 -21.04
N CYS A 71 -10.38 -0.71 -21.31
CA CYS A 71 -10.77 -1.69 -20.31
C CYS A 71 -9.93 -2.95 -20.54
N GLU A 72 -9.02 -3.27 -19.62
CA GLU A 72 -8.26 -4.52 -19.67
C GLU A 72 -8.88 -5.57 -18.74
N GLU A 73 -9.25 -6.71 -19.33
CA GLU A 73 -9.58 -7.91 -18.57
C GLU A 73 -8.31 -8.49 -17.94
N ARG A 74 -8.44 -8.95 -16.70
CA ARG A 74 -7.31 -9.44 -15.90
C ARG A 74 -7.56 -10.89 -15.50
N PRO A 75 -6.54 -11.76 -15.54
CA PRO A 75 -6.64 -13.08 -14.93
C PRO A 75 -6.92 -12.91 -13.43
N LEU A 76 -7.95 -13.60 -12.93
CA LEU A 76 -8.26 -13.62 -11.50
C LEU A 76 -7.09 -14.17 -10.66
N HIS A 77 -6.32 -15.09 -11.23
CA HIS A 77 -5.14 -15.70 -10.62
C HIS A 77 -3.91 -15.50 -11.50
N SER A 78 -3.14 -14.45 -11.23
CA SER A 78 -1.80 -14.27 -11.80
C SER A 78 -0.74 -14.73 -10.81
N PRO A 79 0.36 -15.36 -11.27
CA PRO A 79 1.48 -15.73 -10.40
C PRO A 79 2.02 -14.50 -9.67
N LYS A 80 1.95 -14.52 -8.35
CA LYS A 80 2.40 -13.44 -7.47
C LYS A 80 3.10 -13.99 -6.23
N VAL A 81 3.96 -13.18 -5.65
CA VAL A 81 4.53 -13.38 -4.32
C VAL A 81 4.11 -12.21 -3.45
N THR A 82 3.66 -12.49 -2.24
CA THR A 82 3.40 -11.49 -1.21
C THR A 82 4.68 -11.29 -0.42
N ALA A 83 5.18 -10.06 -0.38
CA ALA A 83 6.25 -9.66 0.50
C ALA A 83 5.64 -8.95 1.71
N TRP A 84 5.97 -9.41 2.91
CA TRP A 84 5.79 -8.63 4.14
C TRP A 84 7.11 -7.95 4.44
N VAL A 85 7.08 -6.69 4.89
CA VAL A 85 8.27 -5.93 5.31
C VAL A 85 7.91 -5.00 6.45
N ALA A 86 8.81 -4.84 7.42
CA ALA A 86 8.74 -3.79 8.43
C ALA A 86 9.89 -2.79 8.25
N VAL A 87 9.56 -1.50 8.32
CA VAL A 87 10.49 -0.38 8.10
C VAL A 87 10.39 0.61 9.26
N CYS A 88 11.52 1.08 9.75
CA CYS A 88 11.59 2.24 10.65
C CYS A 88 12.69 3.20 10.20
N SER A 89 12.87 4.31 10.92
CA SER A 89 13.93 5.29 10.64
C SER A 89 15.35 4.68 10.66
N ARG A 90 15.52 3.53 11.33
CA ARG A 90 16.81 2.88 11.58
C ARG A 90 17.12 1.75 10.60
N GLY A 91 16.14 1.33 9.79
CA GLY A 91 16.36 0.27 8.81
C GLY A 91 15.11 -0.53 8.47
N ILE A 92 15.35 -1.71 7.88
CA ILE A 92 14.34 -2.60 7.33
C ILE A 92 14.53 -3.99 7.94
N ILE A 93 13.44 -4.64 8.36
CA ILE A 93 13.43 -6.01 8.88
C ILE A 93 12.34 -6.85 8.20
N GLY A 94 12.53 -8.17 8.29
CA GLY A 94 11.51 -9.16 7.92
C GLY A 94 11.19 -9.19 6.43
N HIS A 95 12.16 -9.49 5.57
CA HIS A 95 11.90 -9.76 4.16
C HIS A 95 11.26 -11.15 4.01
N PHE A 96 9.99 -11.30 4.37
CA PHE A 96 9.27 -12.57 4.27
C PHE A 96 8.53 -12.65 2.95
N PHE A 97 8.85 -13.67 2.15
CA PHE A 97 8.21 -13.92 0.86
C PHE A 97 7.29 -15.13 0.96
N MET A 98 6.02 -14.92 0.64
CA MET A 98 4.98 -15.94 0.70
C MET A 98 4.33 -16.07 -0.66
N ARG A 99 4.14 -17.30 -1.13
CA ARG A 99 3.46 -17.56 -2.40
C ARG A 99 1.93 -17.52 -2.26
N GLU A 100 1.44 -17.61 -1.03
CA GLU A 100 0.02 -17.67 -0.71
C GLU A 100 -0.43 -16.37 -0.01
N THR A 101 -1.75 -16.25 0.18
CA THR A 101 -2.33 -15.17 0.99
C THR A 101 -1.94 -15.38 2.45
N ILE A 102 -1.50 -14.31 3.12
CA ILE A 102 -1.09 -14.37 4.52
C ILE A 102 -2.32 -14.62 5.40
N SER A 103 -2.35 -15.76 6.08
CA SER A 103 -3.36 -16.05 7.10
C SER A 103 -3.01 -15.37 8.43
N SER A 104 -3.97 -15.22 9.33
CA SER A 104 -3.72 -14.66 10.67
C SER A 104 -2.69 -15.48 11.46
N GLU A 105 -2.67 -16.81 11.31
CA GLU A 105 -1.69 -17.70 11.95
C GLU A 105 -0.27 -17.49 11.39
N GLN A 106 -0.16 -17.34 10.08
CA GLN A 106 1.10 -17.00 9.42
C GLN A 106 1.59 -15.63 9.88
N TYR A 107 0.69 -14.65 10.01
CA TYR A 107 1.03 -13.31 10.49
C TYR A 107 1.59 -13.34 11.92
N ILE A 108 0.99 -14.13 12.82
CA ILE A 108 1.50 -14.31 14.19
C ILE A 108 2.91 -14.93 14.20
N THR A 109 3.23 -15.77 13.22
CA THR A 109 4.57 -16.38 13.11
C THR A 109 5.62 -15.39 12.59
N ILE A 110 5.19 -14.34 11.88
CA ILE A 110 6.08 -13.29 11.34
C ILE A 110 6.42 -12.23 12.40
N LEU A 111 5.47 -11.91 13.29
CA LEU A 111 5.60 -10.91 14.35
C LEU A 111 6.50 -11.39 15.49
#